data_AF-A0A5T0UI76-F1
#
_entry.id   AF-A0A5T0UI76-F1
#
_cell.length_a   1.000
_cell.length_b   1.000
_cell.length_c   1.000
_cell.angle_alpha   90.00
_cell.angle_beta   90.00
_cell.angle_gamma   90.00
#
_symmetry.space_group_name_H-M   'P 1'
#
loop_
_entity.id
_entity.type
_entity.pdbx_description
1 polymer ?
#
loop_
_entity_poly.entity_id
_entity_poly.type
_entity_poly.pdbx_seq_one_letter_code
_entity_poly.pdbx_strand_id
1 'polypeptide(L)'
;MNNTEKKMTFKDYAVVSSLLFGLFFGAGNLIFPLHLGQLAGHNWGPAALGFLVTGVLLPLLSVLAIAITRAKGVYDVGLPLGTGFALTFMVLIHATIGPLFGTPRTATVAYAVGLKPFLGADNSWGLLLFSALFFGAAFAFSYRENDILSNVGKVLNPLFLALLTLVFVVAFASPL
;
A
#
# COMPACT_ATOMS: atom_id res chain seq x y z
N MET A 1 -5.32 36.15 -16.32
CA MET A 1 -4.83 34.75 -16.41
C MET A 1 -3.33 34.76 -16.18
N ASN A 2 -2.88 34.67 -14.93
CA ASN A 2 -1.45 34.51 -14.62
C ASN A 2 -1.24 33.16 -13.94
N ASN A 3 -1.24 32.09 -14.73
CA ASN A 3 -0.69 30.81 -14.30
C ASN A 3 0.80 30.81 -14.62
N THR A 4 1.60 31.46 -13.78
CA THR A 4 3.03 31.13 -13.69
C THR A 4 3.12 29.73 -13.10
N GLU A 5 3.21 28.72 -13.95
CA GLU A 5 3.54 27.36 -13.55
C GLU A 5 4.88 27.39 -12.82
N LYS A 6 4.85 27.32 -11.49
CA LYS A 6 6.03 27.22 -10.66
C LYS A 6 6.72 25.91 -11.02
N LYS A 7 7.83 25.99 -11.77
CA LYS A 7 8.66 24.82 -12.08
C LYS A 7 9.07 24.17 -10.76
N MET A 8 8.70 22.92 -10.58
CA MET A 8 9.04 22.17 -9.37
C MET A 8 10.55 22.03 -9.26
N THR A 9 11.09 22.31 -8.08
CA THR A 9 12.52 22.14 -7.82
C THR A 9 12.83 20.65 -7.70
N PHE A 10 14.08 20.22 -7.94
CA PHE A 10 14.50 18.83 -7.73
C PHE A 10 14.12 18.29 -6.34
N LYS A 11 14.17 19.15 -5.31
CA LYS A 11 13.71 18.83 -3.95
C LYS A 11 12.22 18.50 -3.90
N ASP A 12 11.39 19.23 -4.63
CA ASP A 12 9.95 18.98 -4.67
C ASP A 12 9.65 17.65 -5.37
N TYR A 13 10.37 17.35 -6.46
CA TYR A 13 10.29 16.05 -7.13
C TYR A 13 10.71 14.91 -6.20
N ALA A 14 11.80 15.07 -5.46
CA ALA A 14 12.25 14.06 -4.51
C ALA A 14 11.21 13.81 -3.40
N VAL A 15 10.58 14.86 -2.90
CA VAL A 15 9.51 14.76 -1.88
C VAL A 15 8.28 14.06 -2.46
N VAL A 16 7.80 14.47 -3.63
CA VAL A 16 6.63 13.86 -4.28
C VAL A 16 6.89 12.39 -4.62
N SER A 17 8.05 12.07 -5.19
CA SER A 17 8.44 10.68 -5.48
C SER A 17 8.55 9.84 -4.21
N SER A 18 9.10 10.40 -3.12
CA SER A 18 9.17 9.70 -1.83
C SER A 18 7.79 9.46 -1.21
N LEU A 19 6.87 10.42 -1.34
CA LEU A 19 5.49 10.27 -0.89
C LEU A 19 4.73 9.22 -1.70
N LEU A 20 4.83 9.27 -3.03
CA LEU A 20 4.23 8.27 -3.92
C LEU A 20 4.83 6.88 -3.66
N PHE A 21 6.15 6.80 -3.49
CA PHE A 21 6.81 5.57 -3.09
C PHE A 21 6.26 5.08 -1.76
N GLY A 22 6.23 5.89 -0.70
CA GLY A 22 5.70 5.47 0.60
C GLY A 22 4.22 5.04 0.57
N LEU A 23 3.40 5.65 -0.29
CA LEU A 23 1.99 5.30 -0.45
C LEU A 23 1.79 3.96 -1.17
N PHE A 24 2.57 3.70 -2.23
CA PHE A 24 2.46 2.47 -3.01
C PHE A 24 3.34 1.33 -2.46
N PHE A 25 4.46 1.63 -1.81
CA PHE A 25 5.40 0.65 -1.25
C PHE A 25 4.97 0.23 0.17
N GLY A 26 3.70 -0.16 0.32
CA GLY A 26 3.17 -0.69 1.58
C GLY A 26 3.48 -2.17 1.79
N ALA A 27 3.13 -2.72 2.97
CA ALA A 27 3.38 -4.12 3.34
C ALA A 27 2.86 -5.15 2.31
N GLY A 28 1.75 -4.85 1.63
CA GLY A 28 1.23 -5.69 0.55
C GLY A 28 2.22 -5.80 -0.63
N ASN A 29 2.81 -4.70 -1.06
CA ASN A 29 3.75 -4.70 -2.19
C ASN A 29 5.16 -5.21 -1.82
N LEU A 30 5.40 -5.55 -0.56
CA LEU A 30 6.61 -6.25 -0.11
C LEU A 30 6.39 -7.76 0.04
N ILE A 31 5.32 -8.13 0.75
CA ILE A 31 5.03 -9.52 1.08
C ILE A 31 4.55 -10.28 -0.16
N PHE A 32 3.68 -9.68 -0.98
CA PHE A 32 3.13 -10.38 -2.14
C PHE A 32 4.17 -10.72 -3.19
N PRO A 33 5.08 -9.82 -3.61
CA PRO A 33 6.09 -10.17 -4.61
C PRO A 33 7.07 -11.23 -4.13
N LEU A 34 7.46 -11.19 -2.86
CA LEU A 34 8.33 -12.22 -2.28
C LEU A 34 7.64 -13.58 -2.31
N HIS A 35 6.38 -13.64 -1.86
CA HIS A 35 5.60 -14.87 -1.85
C HIS A 35 5.28 -15.36 -3.27
N LEU A 36 4.93 -14.46 -4.19
CA LEU A 36 4.66 -14.76 -5.59
C LEU A 36 5.93 -15.25 -6.31
N GLY A 37 7.10 -14.69 -6.00
CA GLY A 37 8.38 -15.18 -6.49
C GLY A 37 8.69 -16.60 -5.98
N GLN A 38 8.44 -16.87 -4.70
CA GLN A 38 8.58 -18.21 -4.11
C GLN A 38 7.65 -19.23 -4.79
N LEU A 39 6.38 -18.86 -5.04
CA LEU A 39 5.41 -19.72 -5.72
C LEU A 39 5.72 -19.91 -7.22
N ALA A 40 6.29 -18.89 -7.87
CA ALA A 40 6.63 -18.94 -9.30
C ALA A 40 7.81 -19.87 -9.60
N GLY A 41 8.71 -20.10 -8.63
CA GLY A 41 9.88 -20.96 -8.78
C GLY A 41 10.70 -20.59 -10.01
N HIS A 42 10.84 -21.52 -10.97
CA HIS A 42 11.60 -21.27 -12.19
C HIS A 42 10.97 -20.20 -13.11
N ASN A 43 9.65 -19.99 -13.01
CA ASN A 43 8.90 -19.02 -13.82
C ASN A 43 8.84 -17.62 -13.19
N TRP A 44 9.82 -17.26 -12.36
CA TRP A 44 9.88 -15.96 -11.68
C TRP A 44 9.88 -14.78 -12.66
N GLY A 45 10.47 -14.92 -13.85
CA GLY A 45 10.54 -13.86 -14.87
C GLY A 45 9.15 -13.43 -15.37
N PRO A 46 8.34 -14.37 -15.94
CA PRO A 46 6.95 -14.10 -16.31
C PRO A 46 6.11 -13.60 -15.13
N ALA A 47 6.29 -14.16 -13.93
CA ALA A 47 5.56 -13.74 -12.73
C ALA A 47 5.90 -12.29 -12.32
N ALA A 48 7.18 -11.90 -12.41
CA ALA A 48 7.63 -10.54 -12.16
C ALA A 48 7.07 -9.56 -13.19
N LEU A 49 7.05 -9.91 -14.47
CA LEU A 49 6.43 -9.08 -15.52
C LEU A 49 4.93 -8.88 -15.28
N GLY A 50 4.20 -9.95 -14.98
CA GLY A 50 2.77 -9.86 -14.62
C GLY A 50 2.53 -8.97 -13.40
N PHE A 51 3.37 -9.10 -12.37
CA PHE A 51 3.31 -8.25 -11.19
C PHE A 51 3.63 -6.78 -11.51
N LEU A 52 4.64 -6.49 -12.33
CA LEU A 52 4.98 -5.12 -12.72
C LEU A 52 3.86 -4.44 -13.50
N VAL A 53 3.23 -5.15 -14.45
CA VAL A 53 2.11 -4.60 -15.24
C VAL A 53 0.92 -4.32 -14.33
N THR A 54 0.53 -5.26 -13.49
CA THR A 54 -0.70 -5.16 -12.69
C THR A 54 -0.52 -4.36 -11.40
N GLY A 55 0.58 -4.55 -10.70
CA GLY A 55 0.86 -3.96 -9.38
C GLY A 55 1.55 -2.60 -9.44
N VAL A 56 2.19 -2.23 -10.56
CA VAL A 56 2.92 -0.95 -10.69
C VAL A 56 2.37 -0.10 -11.83
N LEU A 57 2.31 -0.62 -13.05
CA LEU A 57 1.93 0.18 -14.22
C LEU A 57 0.48 0.66 -14.15
N LEU A 58 -0.49 -0.23 -13.87
CA LEU A 58 -1.92 0.16 -13.80
C LEU A 58 -2.22 1.19 -12.68
N PRO A 59 -1.69 1.06 -11.44
CA PRO A 59 -1.84 2.10 -10.44
C PRO A 59 -1.23 3.44 -10.86
N LEU A 60 -0.04 3.44 -11.47
CA LEU A 60 0.58 4.67 -11.97
C LEU A 60 -0.25 5.33 -13.08
N LEU A 61 -0.80 4.54 -14.02
CA LEU A 61 -1.71 5.04 -15.05
C LEU A 61 -3.00 5.62 -14.44
N SER A 62 -3.50 5.02 -13.36
CA SER A 62 -4.67 5.53 -12.64
C SER A 62 -4.39 6.87 -11.95
N VAL A 63 -3.23 7.03 -11.31
CA VAL A 63 -2.77 8.31 -10.75
C VAL A 63 -2.63 9.36 -11.86
N LEU A 64 -2.02 8.99 -12.99
CA LEU A 64 -1.87 9.88 -14.14
C LEU A 64 -3.23 10.32 -14.70
N ALA A 65 -4.19 9.39 -14.84
CA ALA A 65 -5.54 9.70 -15.30
C ALA A 65 -6.25 10.70 -14.36
N ILE A 66 -6.13 10.50 -13.03
CA ILE A 66 -6.69 11.43 -12.04
C ILE A 66 -6.00 12.81 -12.14
N ALA A 67 -4.67 12.83 -12.29
CA ALA A 67 -3.90 14.07 -12.43
C ALA A 67 -4.30 14.87 -13.69
N ILE A 68 -4.52 14.18 -14.82
CA ILE A 68 -4.94 14.80 -16.08
C ILE A 68 -6.39 15.31 -15.99
N THR A 69 -7.30 14.50 -15.43
CA THR A 69 -8.72 14.86 -15.31
C THR A 69 -8.99 15.94 -14.26
N ARG A 70 -8.01 16.22 -13.38
CA ARG A 70 -8.14 17.16 -12.24
C ARG A 70 -9.36 16.87 -11.36
N ALA A 71 -9.77 15.61 -11.30
CA ALA A 71 -10.84 15.16 -10.42
C ALA A 71 -10.43 15.37 -8.97
N LYS A 72 -11.32 15.95 -8.15
CA LYS A 72 -11.03 16.17 -6.71
C LYS A 72 -11.24 14.89 -5.89
N GLY A 73 -11.87 13.89 -6.46
CA GLY A 73 -12.05 12.59 -5.82
C GLY A 73 -12.76 11.58 -6.72
N VAL A 74 -13.01 10.40 -6.16
CA VAL A 74 -13.65 9.27 -6.83
C VAL A 74 -15.06 9.61 -7.35
N TYR A 75 -15.77 10.50 -6.66
CA TYR A 75 -17.09 10.97 -7.08
C TYR A 75 -17.04 11.71 -8.42
N ASP A 76 -16.08 12.63 -8.59
CA ASP A 76 -15.92 13.41 -9.83
C ASP A 76 -15.57 12.52 -11.02
N VAL A 77 -14.83 11.43 -10.78
CA VAL A 77 -14.50 10.43 -11.81
C VAL A 77 -15.75 9.67 -12.27
N GLY A 78 -16.68 9.38 -11.36
CA GLY A 78 -17.93 8.67 -11.66
C GLY A 78 -19.07 9.57 -12.18
N LEU A 79 -18.97 10.88 -11.98
CA LEU A 79 -20.03 11.84 -12.31
C LEU A 79 -20.48 11.81 -13.80
N PRO A 80 -19.58 11.61 -14.80
CA PRO A 80 -19.99 11.50 -16.20
C PRO A 80 -20.94 10.32 -16.49
N LEU A 81 -20.97 9.31 -15.62
CA LEU A 81 -21.85 8.14 -15.73
C LEU A 81 -23.19 8.33 -14.98
N GLY A 82 -23.38 9.47 -14.32
CA GLY A 82 -24.58 9.82 -13.56
C GLY A 82 -24.36 9.84 -12.04
N THR A 83 -25.11 10.68 -11.35
CA THR A 83 -24.98 10.92 -9.90
C THR A 83 -25.23 9.67 -9.05
N GLY A 84 -26.20 8.84 -9.44
CA GLY A 84 -26.48 7.56 -8.76
C GLY A 84 -25.34 6.55 -8.87
N PHE A 85 -24.71 6.46 -10.06
CA PHE A 85 -23.54 5.62 -10.25
C PHE A 85 -22.35 6.15 -9.44
N ALA A 86 -22.06 7.45 -9.52
CA ALA A 86 -20.95 8.08 -8.81
C ALA A 86 -21.03 7.86 -7.29
N LEU A 87 -22.22 8.04 -6.71
CA LEU A 87 -22.44 7.85 -5.27
C LEU A 87 -22.27 6.38 -4.88
N THR A 88 -22.91 5.46 -5.62
CA THR A 88 -22.83 4.02 -5.35
C THR A 88 -21.38 3.53 -5.45
N PHE A 89 -20.68 3.92 -6.50
CA PHE A 89 -19.28 3.56 -6.72
C PHE A 89 -18.36 4.12 -5.62
N MET A 90 -18.56 5.36 -5.20
CA MET A 90 -17.82 5.96 -4.10
C MET A 90 -18.03 5.18 -2.79
N VAL A 91 -19.28 4.86 -2.45
CA VAL A 91 -19.60 4.08 -1.23
C VAL A 91 -18.96 2.70 -1.28
N LEU A 92 -19.08 1.99 -2.40
CA LEU A 92 -18.50 0.66 -2.56
C LEU A 92 -16.97 0.67 -2.42
N ILE A 93 -16.29 1.67 -3.01
CA ILE A 93 -14.83 1.81 -2.87
C ILE A 93 -14.44 2.05 -1.41
N HIS A 94 -15.10 2.98 -0.72
CA HIS A 94 -14.77 3.28 0.67
C HIS A 94 -15.07 2.10 1.59
N ALA A 95 -16.19 1.40 1.38
CA ALA A 95 -16.52 0.19 2.12
C ALA A 95 -15.48 -0.91 1.87
N THR A 96 -15.02 -1.07 0.63
CA THR A 96 -14.03 -2.08 0.26
C THR A 96 -12.66 -1.80 0.87
N ILE A 97 -12.17 -0.55 0.78
CA ILE A 97 -10.86 -0.15 1.31
C ILE A 97 -10.87 -0.15 2.84
N GLY A 98 -11.93 0.40 3.44
CA GLY A 98 -12.09 0.49 4.88
C GLY A 98 -12.52 -0.85 5.49
N PRO A 99 -13.78 -1.00 5.90
CA PRO A 99 -14.21 -2.08 6.78
C PRO A 99 -14.24 -3.48 6.15
N LEU A 100 -14.48 -3.62 4.84
CA LEU A 100 -14.82 -4.93 4.27
C LEU A 100 -13.61 -5.77 3.85
N PHE A 101 -12.61 -5.17 3.20
CA PHE A 101 -11.51 -5.95 2.61
C PHE A 101 -10.13 -5.40 2.94
N GLY A 102 -9.87 -4.13 2.62
CA GLY A 102 -8.53 -3.55 2.68
C GLY A 102 -7.97 -3.58 4.11
N THR A 103 -8.70 -2.98 5.05
CA THR A 103 -8.25 -2.85 6.45
C THR A 103 -8.20 -4.20 7.18
N PRO A 104 -9.19 -5.10 7.08
CA PRO A 104 -9.08 -6.45 7.65
C PRO A 104 -7.89 -7.26 7.11
N ARG A 105 -7.61 -7.17 5.80
CA ARG A 105 -6.53 -7.92 5.16
C ARG A 105 -5.15 -7.55 5.70
N THR A 106 -4.90 -6.29 6.08
CA THR A 106 -3.58 -5.91 6.60
C THR A 106 -3.29 -6.60 7.93
N ALA A 107 -4.28 -6.70 8.81
CA ALA A 107 -4.15 -7.41 10.09
C ALA A 107 -3.96 -8.91 9.90
N THR A 108 -4.77 -9.54 9.04
CA THR A 108 -4.69 -11.00 8.82
C THR A 108 -3.38 -11.42 8.15
N VAL A 109 -2.87 -10.62 7.19
CA VAL A 109 -1.58 -10.90 6.55
C VAL A 109 -0.42 -10.69 7.53
N ALA A 110 -0.46 -9.63 8.35
CA ALA A 110 0.56 -9.42 9.38
C ALA A 110 0.60 -10.58 10.40
N TYR A 111 -0.56 -11.10 10.80
CA TYR A 111 -0.63 -12.30 11.64
C TYR A 111 -0.08 -13.55 10.93
N ALA A 112 -0.53 -13.80 9.69
CA ALA A 112 -0.19 -15.01 8.95
C ALA A 112 1.30 -15.11 8.60
N VAL A 113 1.96 -14.00 8.31
CA VAL A 113 3.37 -13.97 7.93
C VAL A 113 4.28 -13.68 9.13
N GLY A 114 3.84 -12.86 10.08
CA GLY A 114 4.67 -12.38 11.19
C GLY A 114 4.55 -13.19 12.49
N LEU A 115 3.38 -13.74 12.81
CA LEU A 115 3.13 -14.39 14.10
C LEU A 115 2.89 -15.90 13.95
N LYS A 116 2.12 -16.31 12.93
CA LYS A 116 1.72 -17.70 12.70
C LYS A 116 2.91 -18.66 12.58
N PRO A 117 4.03 -18.34 11.88
CA PRO A 117 5.17 -19.27 11.79
C PRO A 117 5.83 -19.57 13.14
N PHE A 118 5.72 -18.66 14.12
CA PHE A 118 6.30 -18.82 15.45
C PHE A 118 5.37 -19.50 16.45
N LEU A 119 4.05 -19.47 16.21
CA LEU A 119 3.04 -19.98 17.14
C LEU A 119 2.64 -21.44 16.89
N GLY A 120 3.03 -22.04 15.75
CA GLY A 120 2.94 -23.49 15.48
C GLY A 120 1.53 -24.10 15.39
N ALA A 121 0.48 -23.42 15.87
CA ALA A 121 -0.89 -23.92 15.91
C ALA A 121 -1.91 -22.89 15.37
N ASP A 122 -2.93 -23.39 14.65
CA ASP A 122 -4.09 -22.61 14.21
C ASP A 122 -4.98 -22.25 15.41
N ASN A 123 -4.59 -21.20 16.12
CA ASN A 123 -5.37 -20.67 17.23
C ASN A 123 -6.24 -19.50 16.75
N SER A 124 -7.53 -19.76 16.51
CA SER A 124 -8.51 -18.73 16.14
C SER A 124 -8.60 -17.59 17.16
N TRP A 125 -8.34 -17.88 18.45
CA TRP A 125 -8.24 -16.85 19.50
C TRP A 125 -7.00 -15.97 19.33
N GLY A 126 -5.89 -16.54 18.82
CA GLY A 126 -4.66 -15.79 18.53
C GLY A 126 -4.87 -14.74 17.45
N LEU A 127 -5.61 -15.08 16.38
CA LEU A 127 -5.97 -14.12 15.33
C LEU A 127 -6.85 -13.00 15.87
N LEU A 128 -7.84 -13.33 16.71
CA LEU A 128 -8.77 -12.35 17.27
C LEU A 128 -8.05 -11.37 18.21
N LEU A 129 -7.20 -11.87 19.10
CA LEU A 129 -6.38 -11.05 19.99
C LEU A 129 -5.39 -10.18 19.21
N PHE A 130 -4.70 -10.75 18.23
CA PHE A 130 -3.77 -9.98 17.39
C PHE A 130 -4.50 -8.88 16.61
N SER A 131 -5.65 -9.19 16.02
CA SER A 131 -6.43 -8.21 15.26
C SER A 131 -6.95 -7.09 16.17
N ALA A 132 -7.42 -7.42 17.38
CA ALA A 132 -7.85 -6.43 18.37
C ALA A 132 -6.70 -5.50 18.79
N LEU A 133 -5.52 -6.05 19.05
CA LEU A 133 -4.31 -5.26 19.38
C LEU A 133 -3.85 -4.42 18.19
N PHE A 134 -3.85 -4.98 16.98
CA PHE A 134 -3.45 -4.30 15.76
C PHE A 134 -4.36 -3.11 15.46
N PHE A 135 -5.68 -3.31 15.49
CA PHE A 135 -6.63 -2.22 15.28
C PHE A 135 -6.68 -1.22 16.44
N GLY A 136 -6.47 -1.67 17.69
CA GLY A 136 -6.32 -0.78 18.83
C GLY A 136 -5.11 0.14 18.69
N ALA A 137 -3.96 -0.39 18.28
CA ALA A 137 -2.77 0.40 18.00
C ALA A 137 -2.97 1.33 16.79
N ALA A 138 -3.53 0.82 15.69
CA ALA A 138 -3.84 1.61 14.51
C ALA A 138 -4.78 2.79 14.84
N PHE A 139 -5.80 2.55 15.67
CA PHE A 139 -6.69 3.59 16.17
C PHE A 139 -5.94 4.62 17.01
N ALA A 140 -5.09 4.19 17.95
CA ALA A 140 -4.31 5.09 18.80
C ALA A 140 -3.37 6.00 17.98
N PHE A 141 -2.71 5.46 16.95
CA PHE A 141 -1.86 6.23 16.04
C PHE A 141 -2.67 7.16 15.13
N SER A 142 -3.84 6.72 14.65
CA SER A 142 -4.69 7.53 13.76
C SER A 142 -5.42 8.64 14.50
N TYR A 143 -5.63 8.50 15.82
CA TYR A 143 -6.30 9.50 16.65
C TYR A 143 -5.52 10.84 16.74
N ARG A 144 -4.21 10.83 16.46
CA ARG A 144 -3.38 12.05 16.37
C ARG A 144 -3.05 12.36 14.91
N GLU A 145 -3.98 13.04 14.26
CA GLU A 145 -4.04 13.27 12.80
C GLU A 145 -2.88 14.12 12.22
N ASN A 146 -2.29 15.01 13.02
CA ASN A 146 -1.40 16.06 12.53
C ASN A 146 -0.03 15.60 11.98
N ASP A 147 0.34 14.33 12.11
CA ASP A 147 1.65 13.85 11.67
C ASP A 147 1.61 12.60 10.78
N ILE A 148 0.45 12.13 10.31
CA ILE A 148 0.41 10.85 9.56
C ILE A 148 1.24 10.92 8.26
N LEU A 149 1.02 11.93 7.41
CA LEU A 149 1.80 12.09 6.16
C LEU A 149 3.28 12.40 6.44
N SER A 150 3.58 13.16 7.50
CA SER A 150 4.94 13.51 7.94
C SER A 150 5.70 12.28 8.46
N ASN A 151 5.04 11.45 9.29
CA ASN A 151 5.59 10.25 9.91
C ASN A 151 5.74 9.11 8.91
N VAL A 152 4.78 8.93 7.99
CA VAL A 152 4.89 7.90 6.94
C VAL A 152 6.11 8.17 6.06
N GLY A 153 6.28 9.40 5.57
CA GLY A 153 7.41 9.75 4.71
C GLY A 153 8.77 9.78 5.43
N LYS A 154 8.83 10.24 6.68
CA LYS A 154 10.11 10.44 7.41
C LYS A 154 10.55 9.25 8.26
N VAL A 155 9.63 8.43 8.76
CA VAL A 155 9.95 7.34 9.70
C VAL A 155 9.69 5.99 9.06
N LEU A 156 8.49 5.81 8.50
CA LEU A 156 8.08 4.52 7.98
C LEU A 156 8.84 4.16 6.69
N ASN A 157 9.03 5.13 5.79
CA ASN A 157 9.74 4.91 4.53
C ASN A 157 11.22 4.52 4.75
N PRO A 158 12.04 5.24 5.55
CA PRO A 158 13.42 4.83 5.80
C PRO A 158 13.54 3.49 6.53
N LEU A 159 12.62 3.22 7.48
CA LEU A 159 12.59 1.93 8.17
C LEU A 159 12.30 0.79 7.19
N PHE A 160 11.34 0.96 6.28
CA PHE A 160 11.05 -0.02 5.24
C PHE A 160 12.21 -0.24 4.29
N LEU A 161 12.86 0.82 3.81
CA LEU A 161 14.05 0.68 2.97
C LEU A 161 15.18 -0.06 3.71
N ALA A 162 15.42 0.26 4.98
CA ALA A 162 16.45 -0.43 5.78
C ALA A 162 16.15 -1.93 5.95
N LEU A 163 14.89 -2.29 6.28
CA LEU A 163 14.47 -3.68 6.39
C LEU A 163 14.57 -4.42 5.04
N LEU A 164 14.19 -3.77 3.94
CA LEU A 164 14.32 -4.31 2.59
C LEU A 164 15.79 -4.57 2.24
N THR A 165 16.68 -3.62 2.51
CA THR A 165 18.13 -3.79 2.32
C THR A 165 18.64 -4.97 3.13
N LEU A 166 18.22 -5.10 4.39
CA LEU A 166 18.59 -6.23 5.24
C LEU A 166 18.11 -7.57 4.66
N VAL A 167 16.87 -7.65 4.17
CA VAL A 167 16.33 -8.86 3.52
C VAL A 167 17.15 -9.22 2.29
N PHE A 168 17.52 -8.25 1.44
CA PHE A 168 18.40 -8.50 0.30
C PHE A 168 19.77 -9.03 0.74
N VAL A 169 20.41 -8.38 1.71
CA VAL A 169 21.72 -8.81 2.22
C VAL A 169 21.66 -10.24 2.75
N VAL A 170 20.63 -10.59 3.53
CA VAL A 170 20.44 -11.95 4.05
C VAL A 170 20.18 -12.94 2.92
N ALA A 171 19.33 -12.61 1.96
CA ALA A 171 19.03 -13.49 0.81
C ALA A 171 20.27 -13.79 -0.05
N PHE A 172 21.18 -12.82 -0.23
CA PHE A 172 22.44 -13.03 -0.95
C PHE A 172 23.50 -13.75 -0.10
N ALA A 173 23.53 -13.52 1.21
CA ALA A 173 24.49 -14.15 2.13
C ALA A 173 24.12 -15.59 2.53
N SER A 174 22.83 -15.95 2.46
CA SER A 174 22.32 -17.29 2.74
C SER A 174 21.20 -17.61 1.76
N PRO A 175 21.55 -18.01 0.52
CA PRO A 175 20.56 -18.46 -0.43
C PRO A 175 19.85 -19.70 0.14
N LEU A 176 18.52 -19.63 0.21
CA LEU A 176 17.64 -20.75 0.56
C LEU A 176 17.74 -21.88 -0.48
#